data_AF-A0A4U8YI64-F1
#
_entry.id   AF-A0A4U8YI64-F1
#
_cell.length_a   1.000
_cell.length_b   1.000
_cell.length_c   1.000
_cell.angle_alpha   90.00
_cell.angle_beta   90.00
_cell.angle_gamma   90.00
#
_symmetry.space_group_name_H-M   'P 1'
#
loop_
_entity.id
_entity.type
_entity.pdbx_description
1 polymer ?
#
loop_
_entity_poly.entity_id
_entity_poly.type
_entity_poly.pdbx_seq_one_letter_code
_entity_poly.pdbx_strand_id
1 'polypeptide(L)'
;MTRSGTCSEPGIFAGSEITELCEAIKDIHRLLASVGDFLVELDGAEAPGGNGLQVDFKRWGVRTIAEDLLARQYEKLDRIVAIYRQEQEKMSEGRGPRPVEGHPVLRQ
;
A
#
# COMPACT_ATOMS: atom_id res chain seq x y z
N MET A 1 23.27 44.04 -1.93
CA MET A 1 23.27 43.00 -0.87
C MET A 1 22.13 43.38 0.06
N THR A 2 21.02 42.67 0.18
CA THR A 2 20.86 41.27 0.61
C THR A 2 19.54 40.67 0.06
N ARG A 3 19.55 39.35 -0.16
CA ARG A 3 18.40 38.49 -0.48
C ARG A 3 17.43 38.43 0.70
N SER A 4 16.13 38.56 0.44
CA SER A 4 15.09 37.93 1.26
C SER A 4 14.36 36.92 0.38
N GLY A 5 14.95 35.73 0.27
CA GLY A 5 14.21 34.53 -0.10
C GLY A 5 13.99 33.75 1.18
N THR A 6 12.72 33.51 1.52
CA THR A 6 12.25 32.32 2.23
C THR A 6 10.73 32.30 2.11
N CYS A 7 10.22 31.48 1.20
CA CYS A 7 9.16 30.56 1.58
C CYS A 7 9.56 29.23 0.95
N SER A 8 10.39 28.49 1.69
CA SER A 8 10.58 27.07 1.45
C SER A 8 9.24 26.42 1.75
N GLU A 9 8.58 25.86 0.74
CA GLU A 9 7.78 24.67 0.93
C GLU A 9 8.67 23.47 0.59
N PRO A 10 9.28 22.80 1.59
CA PRO A 10 9.78 21.46 1.37
C PRO A 10 8.55 20.55 1.24
N GLY A 11 8.38 19.94 0.08
CA GLY A 11 7.30 19.01 -0.23
C GLY A 11 7.04 18.04 0.93
N ILE A 12 5.79 18.03 1.38
CA ILE A 12 5.32 17.22 2.50
C ILE A 12 5.65 15.76 2.19
N PHE A 13 6.48 15.19 3.06
CA PHE A 13 6.92 13.80 3.05
C PHE A 13 5.71 12.87 2.88
N ALA A 14 5.77 11.87 1.99
CA ALA A 14 4.74 10.86 1.78
C ALA A 14 4.47 9.95 3.02
N GLY A 15 5.06 10.28 4.18
CA GLY A 15 4.93 9.52 5.42
C GLY A 15 3.52 9.53 6.02
N SER A 16 2.74 10.60 5.84
CA SER A 16 1.33 10.60 6.25
C SER A 16 0.49 9.68 5.37
N GLU A 17 0.69 9.73 4.04
CA GLU A 17 -0.01 8.88 3.08
C GLU A 17 0.31 7.39 3.29
N ILE A 18 1.59 7.03 3.52
CA ILE A 18 1.97 5.64 3.83
C ILE A 18 1.30 5.16 5.12
N THR A 19 1.24 6.02 6.15
CA THR A 19 0.59 5.66 7.43
C THR A 19 -0.89 5.39 7.23
N GLU A 20 -1.59 6.26 6.49
CA GLU A 20 -3.01 6.08 6.15
C GLU A 20 -3.26 4.81 5.32
N LEU A 21 -2.40 4.53 4.34
CA LEU A 21 -2.48 3.31 3.54
C LEU A 21 -2.29 2.05 4.41
N CYS A 22 -1.33 2.07 5.34
CA CYS A 22 -1.09 0.98 6.27
C CYS A 22 -2.27 0.75 7.22
N GLU A 23 -2.88 1.80 7.78
CA GLU A 23 -4.07 1.67 8.62
C GLU A 23 -5.25 1.11 7.81
N ALA A 24 -5.48 1.62 6.60
CA ALA A 24 -6.53 1.10 5.73
C ALA A 24 -6.32 -0.38 5.34
N ILE A 25 -5.06 -0.81 5.13
CA ILE A 25 -4.74 -2.23 4.90
C ILE A 25 -5.04 -3.08 6.14
N LYS A 26 -4.70 -2.59 7.35
CA LYS A 26 -5.02 -3.30 8.60
C LYS A 26 -6.53 -3.46 8.79
N ASP A 27 -7.30 -2.42 8.48
CA ASP A 27 -8.77 -2.48 8.58
C ASP A 27 -9.36 -3.48 7.59
N ILE A 28 -8.89 -3.49 6.35
CA ILE A 28 -9.29 -4.51 5.36
C ILE A 28 -8.91 -5.91 5.83
N HIS A 29 -7.73 -6.09 6.42
CA HIS A 29 -7.31 -7.38 6.95
C HIS A 29 -8.21 -7.85 8.11
N ARG A 30 -8.64 -6.94 8.99
CA ARG A 30 -9.62 -7.25 10.04
C ARG A 30 -10.97 -7.68 9.45
N LEU A 31 -11.45 -6.99 8.41
CA LEU A 31 -12.69 -7.38 7.72
C LEU A 31 -12.56 -8.76 7.06
N LEU A 32 -11.43 -9.05 6.42
CA LEU A 32 -11.16 -10.37 5.84
C LEU A 32 -11.14 -11.47 6.90
N ALA A 33 -10.61 -11.21 8.09
CA ALA A 33 -10.66 -12.15 9.21
C ALA A 33 -12.11 -12.43 9.63
N SER A 34 -12.93 -11.39 9.82
CA SER A 34 -14.35 -11.55 10.15
C SER A 34 -15.15 -12.29 9.07
N VAL A 35 -14.81 -12.07 7.78
CA VAL A 35 -15.37 -12.81 6.66
C VAL A 35 -14.98 -14.29 6.72
N GLY A 36 -13.73 -14.59 7.08
CA GLY A 36 -13.25 -15.95 7.31
C GLY A 36 -13.99 -16.65 8.45
N ASP A 37 -14.17 -15.97 9.59
CA ASP A 37 -14.93 -16.49 10.73
C ASP A 37 -16.38 -16.82 10.32
N PHE A 38 -17.02 -15.92 9.54
CA PHE A 38 -18.36 -16.14 9.03
C PHE A 38 -18.48 -17.33 8.08
N LEU A 39 -17.45 -17.60 7.25
CA LEU A 39 -17.42 -18.79 6.41
C LEU A 39 -17.39 -20.08 7.25
N VAL A 40 -16.59 -20.11 8.32
CA VAL A 40 -16.52 -21.26 9.23
C VAL A 40 -17.86 -21.51 9.91
N GLU A 41 -18.54 -20.45 10.37
CA GLU A 41 -19.88 -20.56 10.94
C GLU A 41 -20.90 -21.08 9.92
N LEU A 42 -20.83 -20.58 8.68
CA LEU A 42 -21.73 -20.99 7.60
C LEU A 42 -21.56 -22.47 7.24
N ASP A 43 -20.31 -22.95 7.21
CA ASP A 43 -19.98 -24.36 6.97
C ASP A 43 -20.47 -25.27 8.11
N GLY A 44 -20.44 -24.78 9.36
CA GLY A 44 -20.97 -25.49 10.52
C GLY A 44 -22.50 -25.51 10.62
N ALA A 45 -23.20 -24.64 9.88
CA ALA A 45 -24.65 -24.48 9.91
C ALA A 45 -25.41 -25.36 8.89
N GLU A 46 -24.72 -26.24 8.15
CA GLU A 46 -25.36 -27.18 7.22
C GLU A 46 -26.22 -28.20 7.98
N ALA A 47 -27.53 -27.93 8.03
CA ALA A 47 -28.51 -28.84 8.63
C ALA A 47 -28.83 -30.01 7.68
N PRO A 48 -28.86 -31.26 8.18
CA PRO A 48 -29.28 -32.41 7.37
C PRO A 48 -30.77 -32.29 7.07
N GLY A 49 -31.09 -31.78 5.87
CA GLY A 49 -32.45 -31.51 5.39
C GLY A 49 -32.76 -30.06 5.02
N GLY A 50 -31.80 -29.13 5.13
CA GLY A 50 -31.95 -27.73 4.74
C GLY A 50 -31.82 -27.48 3.22
N ASN A 51 -32.40 -26.37 2.74
CA ASN A 51 -32.35 -25.97 1.34
C ASN A 51 -30.93 -25.49 0.96
N GLY A 52 -30.09 -26.41 0.46
CA GLY A 52 -28.67 -26.18 0.14
C GLY A 52 -28.42 -24.95 -0.75
N LEU A 53 -29.38 -24.61 -1.63
CA LEU A 53 -29.32 -23.42 -2.48
C LEU A 53 -29.16 -22.10 -1.68
N GLN A 54 -29.75 -22.01 -0.48
CA GLN A 54 -29.62 -20.82 0.36
C GLN A 54 -28.21 -20.71 0.98
N VAL A 55 -27.60 -21.86 1.32
CA VAL A 55 -26.22 -21.90 1.83
C VAL A 55 -25.25 -21.57 0.70
N ASP A 56 -25.46 -22.12 -0.50
CA ASP A 56 -24.65 -21.80 -1.68
C ASP A 56 -24.71 -20.33 -2.06
N PHE A 57 -25.90 -19.72 -2.01
CA PHE A 57 -26.05 -18.28 -2.26
C PHE A 57 -25.30 -17.44 -1.22
N LYS A 58 -25.35 -17.82 0.06
CA LYS A 58 -24.58 -17.16 1.12
C LYS A 58 -23.08 -17.33 0.91
N ARG A 59 -22.60 -18.55 0.60
CA ARG A 59 -21.18 -18.81 0.29
C ARG A 59 -20.71 -17.96 -0.88
N TRP A 60 -21.52 -17.85 -1.94
CA TRP A 60 -21.21 -17.01 -3.09
C TRP A 60 -21.12 -15.52 -2.73
N GLY A 61 -22.07 -15.01 -1.94
CA GLY A 61 -22.05 -13.62 -1.47
C GLY A 61 -20.81 -13.32 -0.62
N VAL A 62 -20.45 -14.21 0.30
CA VAL A 62 -19.28 -14.05 1.17
C VAL A 62 -17.98 -14.11 0.36
N ARG A 63 -17.87 -15.02 -0.60
CA ARG A 63 -16.74 -15.07 -1.53
C ARG A 63 -16.59 -13.77 -2.31
N THR A 64 -17.69 -13.21 -2.80
CA THR A 64 -17.67 -11.94 -3.55
C THR A 64 -17.17 -10.78 -2.68
N ILE A 65 -17.59 -10.73 -1.41
CA ILE A 65 -17.10 -9.74 -0.44
C ILE A 65 -15.60 -9.92 -0.20
N ALA A 66 -15.12 -11.16 -0.02
CA ALA A 66 -13.70 -11.44 0.16
C ALA A 66 -12.87 -11.00 -1.05
N GLU A 67 -13.34 -11.28 -2.27
CA GLU A 67 -12.69 -10.89 -3.53
C GLU A 67 -12.59 -9.35 -3.66
N ASP A 68 -13.66 -8.60 -3.34
CA ASP A 68 -13.65 -7.13 -3.31
C ASP A 68 -12.67 -6.57 -2.27
N LEU A 69 -12.67 -7.12 -1.06
CA LEU A 69 -11.76 -6.70 0.00
C LEU A 69 -10.28 -6.94 -0.38
N LEU A 70 -9.97 -8.10 -0.96
CA LEU A 70 -8.63 -8.40 -1.45
C LEU A 70 -8.20 -7.44 -2.57
N ALA A 71 -9.09 -7.13 -3.52
CA ALA A 71 -8.79 -6.17 -4.59
C ALA A 71 -8.41 -4.79 -4.03
N ARG A 72 -9.16 -4.29 -3.04
CA ARG A 72 -8.87 -3.01 -2.36
C ARG A 72 -7.57 -3.06 -1.57
N GLN A 73 -7.22 -4.21 -1.01
CA GLN A 73 -5.93 -4.38 -0.32
C GLN A 73 -4.77 -4.28 -1.32
N TYR A 74 -4.88 -4.94 -2.47
CA TYR A 74 -3.87 -4.88 -3.52
C TYR A 74 -3.68 -3.47 -4.08
N GLU A 75 -4.77 -2.75 -4.35
CA GLU A 75 -4.71 -1.35 -4.82
C GLU A 75 -3.89 -0.46 -3.86
N LYS A 76 -4.08 -0.63 -2.55
CA LYS A 76 -3.33 0.12 -1.52
C LYS A 76 -1.86 -0.28 -1.49
N LEU A 77 -1.55 -1.57 -1.62
CA LEU A 77 -0.17 -2.04 -1.71
C LEU A 77 0.54 -1.50 -2.96
N ASP A 78 -0.15 -1.51 -4.11
CA ASP A 78 0.37 -0.93 -5.35
C ASP A 78 0.66 0.56 -5.19
N ARG A 79 -0.20 1.28 -4.47
CA ARG A 79 0.04 2.69 -4.14
C ARG A 79 1.28 2.88 -3.27
N ILE A 80 1.48 2.06 -2.25
CA ILE A 80 2.70 2.08 -1.42
C ILE A 80 3.94 1.83 -2.28
N VAL A 81 3.90 0.80 -3.15
CA VAL A 81 5.01 0.47 -4.06
C VAL A 81 5.31 1.64 -5.00
N ALA A 82 4.29 2.31 -5.52
CA ALA A 82 4.46 3.49 -6.38
C ALA A 82 5.15 4.64 -5.63
N ILE A 83 4.76 4.91 -4.37
CA ILE A 83 5.42 5.91 -3.52
C ILE A 83 6.91 5.56 -3.33
N TYR A 84 7.22 4.30 -2.99
CA TYR A 84 8.61 3.87 -2.81
C TYR A 84 9.45 4.02 -4.09
N ARG A 85 8.88 3.68 -5.26
CA ARG A 85 9.57 3.86 -6.55
C ARG A 85 9.85 5.34 -6.82
N GLN A 86 8.86 6.21 -6.62
CA GLN A 86 9.03 7.65 -6.80
C GLN A 86 10.12 8.22 -5.89
N GLU A 87 10.19 7.77 -4.63
CA GLU A 87 11.25 8.20 -3.71
C GLU A 87 12.63 7.68 -4.13
N GLN A 88 12.73 6.44 -4.64
CA GLN A 88 13.98 5.91 -5.19
C GLN A 88 14.46 6.69 -6.41
N GLU A 89 13.57 7.04 -7.33
CA GLU A 89 13.88 7.85 -8.51
C GLU A 89 14.45 9.21 -8.12
N LYS A 90 13.81 9.93 -7.20
CA LYS A 90 14.31 11.21 -6.64
C LYS A 90 15.73 11.09 -6.07
N MET A 91 16.02 10.00 -5.35
CA MET A 91 17.35 9.75 -4.78
C MET A 91 18.41 9.41 -5.85
N SER A 92 17.99 8.81 -6.97
CA SER A 92 18.88 8.50 -8.08
C SER A 92 19.24 9.74 -8.90
N GLU A 93 18.30 10.67 -9.08
CA GLU A 93 18.51 11.94 -9.79
C GLU A 93 19.31 12.95 -8.95
N GLY A 94 19.15 12.95 -7.62
CA GLY A 94 19.93 13.78 -6.69
C GLY A 94 21.40 13.40 -6.58
N ARG A 95 21.81 12.26 -7.15
CA ARG A 95 23.20 11.78 -7.19
C ARG A 95 23.82 12.12 -8.55
N GLY A 96 23.95 13.41 -8.86
CA GLY A 96 24.73 13.88 -10.01
C GLY A 96 26.18 13.34 -9.96
N PRO A 97 26.86 13.17 -11.11
CA PRO A 97 28.24 12.67 -11.13
C PRO A 97 29.11 13.57 -10.25
N ARG A 98 29.77 12.98 -9.24
CA ARG A 98 30.79 13.68 -8.46
C ARG A 98 31.83 14.22 -9.45
N PRO A 99 32.20 15.51 -9.42
CA PRO A 99 33.36 15.98 -10.15
C PRO A 99 34.54 15.16 -9.62
N VAL A 100 35.15 14.38 -10.50
CA VAL A 100 36.42 13.73 -10.18
C VAL A 100 37.40 14.90 -10.02
N GLU A 101 37.76 15.25 -8.79
CA GLU A 101 38.81 16.22 -8.53
C GLU A 101 40.10 15.67 -9.14
N GLY A 102 40.42 16.17 -10.33
CA GLY A 102 41.69 15.90 -10.99
C GLY A 102 42.80 16.44 -10.11
N HIS A 103 43.64 15.55 -9.60
CA HIS A 103 44.91 15.90 -8.98
C HIS A 103 45.72 16.81 -9.93
N PRO A 104 46.22 17.97 -9.47
CA PRO A 104 47.14 18.76 -10.28
C PRO A 104 48.47 18.00 -10.40
N VAL A 105 48.77 17.54 -11.61
CA VAL A 105 50.11 17.04 -11.97
C VAL A 105 51.08 18.21 -11.85
N LEU A 106 51.94 18.16 -10.83
CA LEU A 106 53.13 19.01 -10.73
C LEU A 106 54.03 18.72 -11.93
N ARG A 107 54.05 19.64 -12.91
CA ARG A 107 55.09 19.66 -13.95
C ARG A 107 56.40 20.11 -13.30
N GLN A 108 57.43 19.28 -13.48
CA GLN A 108 58.83 19.57 -13.21
C GLN A 108 59.36 20.68 -14.11
#